data_AF-A0A2Z3X724-F1
#
_entry.id   AF-A0A2Z3X724-F1
#
_cell.length_a   1.000
_cell.length_b   1.000
_cell.length_c   1.000
_cell.angle_alpha   90.00
_cell.angle_beta   90.00
_cell.angle_gamma   90.00
#
_symmetry.space_group_name_H-M   'P 1'
#
loop_
_entity.id
_entity.type
_entity.pdbx_description
1 polymer ?
#
loop_
_entity_poly.entity_id
_entity_poly.type
_entity_poly.pdbx_seq_one_letter_code
_entity_poly.pdbx_strand_id
1 'polypeptide(L)'
;MKTVIYALKAMGKSTCREISARLNKDVRDMLKILENMEDQGAVKFVNGYWSVACAEDKKQALPAEPAKTVLRAKNLNDTPKKPLRGEVAEPIKPEAIVALLTESGNMGTVALALAVERDPRGLASNLCLMAKRGYIQKIGQGKGVKWGLPDYRAVPVVPEFAELPDIEITPKVAAPAVADTDRVQVEEFLDSIPVLKKASQPVLVPTLREISNEIRKTKSNLDSLEKLRDAVREVNRNRRVLRLFVGEAE
;
A
#
# COMPACT_ATOMS: atom_id res chain seq x y z
N MET A 1 24.64 9.51 -36.56
CA MET A 1 24.94 10.49 -35.49
C MET A 1 24.31 11.85 -35.80
N LYS A 2 24.88 12.70 -36.68
CA LYS A 2 24.32 14.05 -37.00
C LYS A 2 22.82 14.05 -37.38
N THR A 3 22.34 13.03 -38.08
CA THR A 3 20.93 12.87 -38.49
C THR A 3 19.95 12.79 -37.32
N VAL A 4 20.34 12.18 -36.19
CA VAL A 4 19.47 12.05 -35.00
C VAL A 4 19.36 13.38 -34.28
N ILE A 5 20.47 14.11 -34.18
CA ILE A 5 20.50 15.46 -33.61
C ILE A 5 19.64 16.40 -34.46
N TYR A 6 19.68 16.29 -35.79
CA TYR A 6 18.78 17.05 -36.68
C TYR A 6 17.31 16.67 -36.48
N ALA A 7 16.99 15.38 -36.40
CA ALA A 7 15.62 14.91 -36.14
C ALA A 7 15.09 15.36 -34.78
N LEU A 8 15.91 15.30 -33.72
CA LEU A 8 15.59 15.81 -32.39
C LEU A 8 15.48 17.35 -32.38
N LYS A 9 16.35 18.08 -33.08
CA LYS A 9 16.24 19.55 -33.19
C LYS A 9 14.95 19.96 -33.93
N ALA A 10 14.50 19.17 -34.90
CA ALA A 10 13.25 19.36 -35.62
C ALA A 10 11.98 18.94 -34.85
N MET A 11 12.10 18.28 -33.69
CA MET A 11 10.97 17.83 -32.86
C MET A 11 10.99 18.34 -31.41
N GLY A 12 12.13 18.85 -30.93
CA GLY A 12 12.34 19.26 -29.54
C GLY A 12 12.52 18.06 -28.60
N LYS A 13 11.44 17.62 -27.97
CA LYS A 13 11.39 16.50 -27.02
C LYS A 13 10.62 15.35 -27.65
N SER A 14 11.24 14.18 -27.79
CA SER A 14 10.62 13.05 -28.50
C SER A 14 10.92 11.71 -27.86
N THR A 15 10.00 10.76 -28.01
CA THR A 15 10.18 9.39 -27.54
C THR A 15 11.02 8.59 -28.55
N CYS A 16 11.78 7.60 -28.08
CA CYS A 16 12.62 6.74 -28.93
C CYS A 16 11.86 6.17 -30.16
N ARG A 17 10.60 5.74 -29.96
CA ARG A 17 9.71 5.21 -31.02
C ARG A 17 9.38 6.22 -32.14
N GLU A 18 9.31 7.51 -31.83
CA GLU A 18 9.01 8.57 -32.80
C GLU A 18 10.26 8.90 -33.64
N ILE A 19 11.42 8.92 -32.97
CA ILE A 19 12.73 9.11 -33.60
C ILE A 19 13.05 7.92 -34.52
N SER A 20 12.75 6.69 -34.07
CA SER A 20 12.99 5.47 -34.84
C SER A 20 12.09 5.41 -36.09
N ALA A 21 10.83 5.83 -35.96
CA ALA A 21 9.89 5.94 -37.09
C ALA A 21 10.34 6.97 -38.15
N ARG A 22 10.87 8.13 -37.74
CA ARG A 22 11.39 9.13 -38.69
C ARG A 22 12.68 8.72 -39.40
N LEU A 23 13.49 7.89 -38.77
CA LEU A 23 14.78 7.46 -39.32
C LEU A 23 14.72 6.08 -39.99
N ASN A 24 13.55 5.44 -40.03
CA ASN A 24 13.35 4.05 -40.46
C ASN A 24 14.40 3.10 -39.86
N LYS A 25 14.48 3.10 -38.52
CA LYS A 25 15.34 2.22 -37.72
C LYS A 25 14.53 1.48 -36.68
N ASP A 26 15.00 0.29 -36.31
CA ASP A 26 14.42 -0.45 -35.21
C ASP A 26 14.55 0.30 -33.89
N VAL A 27 13.54 0.17 -33.02
CA VAL A 27 13.49 0.83 -31.71
C VAL A 27 14.68 0.42 -30.83
N ARG A 28 15.11 -0.84 -30.92
CA ARG A 28 16.32 -1.39 -30.27
C ARG A 28 17.57 -0.59 -30.65
N ASP A 29 17.80 -0.46 -31.96
CA ASP A 29 19.01 0.16 -32.50
C ASP A 29 18.98 1.66 -32.25
N MET A 30 17.81 2.28 -32.34
CA MET A 30 17.62 3.68 -32.02
C MET A 30 17.92 3.98 -30.54
N LEU A 31 17.49 3.11 -29.62
CA LEU A 31 17.80 3.23 -28.19
C LEU A 31 19.31 3.14 -27.94
N LYS A 32 19.99 2.13 -28.50
CA LYS A 32 21.45 1.97 -28.38
C LYS A 32 22.24 3.14 -28.98
N ILE A 33 21.73 3.75 -30.05
CA ILE A 33 22.32 4.96 -30.65
C ILE A 33 22.09 6.19 -29.76
N LEU A 34 20.94 6.31 -29.08
CA LEU A 34 20.63 7.41 -28.17
C LEU A 34 21.45 7.34 -26.88
N GLU A 35 21.62 6.16 -26.28
CA GLU A 35 22.50 5.94 -25.11
C GLU A 35 23.94 6.38 -25.41
N ASN A 36 24.52 5.92 -26.54
CA ASN A 36 25.86 6.34 -26.98
C ASN A 36 25.96 7.86 -27.23
N MET A 37 24.87 8.55 -27.57
CA MET A 37 24.86 10.01 -27.71
C MET A 37 24.61 10.76 -26.39
N GLU A 38 24.11 10.09 -25.36
CA GLU A 38 24.04 10.59 -23.98
C GLU A 38 25.40 10.44 -23.29
N ASP A 39 26.12 9.33 -23.49
CA ASP A 39 27.51 9.14 -23.08
C ASP A 39 28.43 10.22 -23.70
N GLN A 40 28.17 10.62 -24.95
CA GLN A 40 28.84 11.72 -25.63
C GLN A 40 28.33 13.12 -25.23
N GLY A 41 27.32 13.20 -24.35
CA GLY A 41 26.73 14.46 -23.86
C GLY A 41 25.94 15.28 -24.89
N ALA A 42 25.66 14.73 -26.08
CA ALA A 42 24.98 15.42 -27.18
C ALA A 42 23.45 15.40 -27.06
N VAL A 43 22.90 14.43 -26.34
CA VAL A 43 21.46 14.25 -26.08
C VAL A 43 21.26 14.04 -24.59
N LYS A 44 20.14 14.51 -24.04
CA LYS A 44 19.74 14.30 -22.64
C LYS A 44 18.39 13.60 -22.58
N PHE A 45 18.30 12.56 -21.75
CA PHE A 45 17.03 11.94 -21.39
C PHE A 45 16.38 12.66 -20.20
N VAL A 46 15.17 13.20 -20.40
CA VAL A 46 14.42 13.93 -19.37
C VAL A 46 12.95 13.52 -19.39
N ASN A 47 12.44 13.04 -18.25
CA ASN A 47 11.03 12.68 -18.04
C ASN A 47 10.43 11.72 -19.11
N GLY A 48 11.21 10.78 -19.63
CA GLY A 48 10.75 9.83 -20.66
C GLY A 48 11.01 10.25 -22.11
N TYR A 49 11.57 11.45 -22.33
CA TYR A 49 11.81 12.01 -23.65
C TYR A 49 13.30 12.31 -23.87
N TRP A 50 13.74 12.14 -25.11
CA TRP A 50 15.07 12.53 -25.58
C TRP A 50 15.02 13.95 -26.12
N SER A 51 16.06 14.74 -25.82
CA SER A 51 16.19 16.14 -26.26
C SER A 51 17.65 16.46 -26.58
N VAL A 52 17.90 17.30 -27.58
CA VAL A 52 19.27 17.76 -27.89
C VAL A 52 19.83 18.54 -26.70
N ALA A 53 21.07 18.28 -26.33
CA ALA A 53 21.79 19.04 -25.31
C ALA A 53 22.27 20.41 -25.86
N CYS A 54 21.34 21.22 -26.39
CA CYS A 54 21.66 22.56 -26.86
C CYS A 54 22.03 23.45 -25.66
N ALA A 55 23.14 24.19 -25.77
CA ALA A 55 23.62 25.09 -24.72
C ALA A 55 22.87 26.44 -24.68
N GLU A 56 21.93 26.63 -25.59
CA GLU A 56 21.13 27.83 -25.74
C GLU A 56 19.64 27.46 -25.69
N ASP A 57 18.98 27.86 -24.60
CA ASP A 57 17.71 28.59 -24.65
C ASP A 57 17.35 29.13 -23.25
N LYS A 58 17.51 30.45 -23.09
CA LYS A 58 16.97 31.20 -21.95
C LYS A 58 15.62 31.80 -22.36
N LYS A 59 14.62 31.63 -21.48
CA LYS A 59 13.32 32.34 -21.41
C LYS A 59 12.21 31.94 -22.41
N GLN A 60 11.22 31.21 -21.88
CA GLN A 60 9.77 31.51 -21.88
C GLN A 60 9.05 30.41 -21.07
N ALA A 61 7.98 30.62 -20.28
CA ALA A 61 7.74 31.59 -19.20
C ALA A 61 6.83 30.89 -18.14
N LEU A 62 6.85 31.33 -16.88
CA LEU A 62 6.21 30.67 -15.70
C LEU A 62 4.75 31.15 -15.49
N PRO A 63 3.88 30.42 -14.76
CA PRO A 63 3.92 30.22 -13.28
C PRO A 63 3.79 28.72 -12.84
N ALA A 64 3.99 28.31 -11.58
CA ALA A 64 4.74 28.88 -10.44
C ALA A 64 5.01 27.81 -9.33
N GLU A 65 6.14 27.98 -8.64
CA GLU A 65 6.48 27.68 -7.21
C GLU A 65 6.23 26.31 -6.51
N PRO A 66 7.04 25.96 -5.48
CA PRO A 66 8.49 26.19 -5.34
C PRO A 66 9.28 25.01 -4.74
N ALA A 67 10.45 24.65 -5.30
CA ALA A 67 11.41 23.75 -4.60
C ALA A 67 12.88 23.88 -5.06
N LYS A 68 13.57 24.89 -4.49
CA LYS A 68 15.00 24.88 -4.09
C LYS A 68 16.03 24.21 -5.04
N THR A 69 16.61 25.07 -5.88
CA THR A 69 18.01 25.11 -6.31
C THR A 69 18.99 24.18 -5.57
N VAL A 70 19.62 23.25 -6.29
CA VAL A 70 20.86 22.60 -5.87
C VAL A 70 22.05 23.42 -6.38
N LEU A 71 22.55 24.35 -5.56
CA LEU A 71 23.88 24.90 -5.78
C LEU A 71 24.91 23.86 -5.33
N ARG A 72 25.77 23.43 -6.26
CA ARG A 72 26.89 22.51 -5.98
C ARG A 72 28.01 23.27 -5.27
N ALA A 73 27.85 23.50 -3.97
CA ALA A 73 28.96 23.92 -3.11
C ALA A 73 29.89 22.73 -2.88
N LYS A 74 31.20 22.95 -3.08
CA LYS A 74 32.23 22.01 -2.64
C LYS A 74 32.33 22.12 -1.12
N ASN A 75 32.02 21.05 -0.39
CA ASN A 75 32.53 20.84 0.96
C ASN A 75 33.03 19.40 1.04
N LEU A 76 34.31 19.26 1.39
CA LEU A 76 34.91 17.99 1.78
C LEU A 76 34.50 17.72 3.24
N ASN A 77 34.45 16.43 3.57
CA ASN A 77 34.19 15.86 4.90
C ASN A 77 32.72 15.91 5.38
N ASP A 78 32.39 14.91 6.20
CA ASP A 78 31.10 14.64 6.85
C ASP A 78 29.88 14.44 5.93
N THR A 79 29.91 13.31 5.21
CA THR A 79 28.68 12.60 4.85
C THR A 79 28.66 11.23 5.55
N PRO A 80 27.63 10.91 6.36
CA PRO A 80 27.50 9.55 6.88
C PRO A 80 27.31 8.60 5.69
N LYS A 81 28.03 7.47 5.72
CA LYS A 81 27.97 6.46 4.65
C LYS A 81 26.50 6.06 4.44
N LYS A 82 25.96 6.43 3.29
CA LYS A 82 24.61 6.07 2.89
C LYS A 82 24.64 4.57 2.54
N PRO A 83 24.03 3.67 3.33
CA PRO A 83 24.00 2.26 2.97
C PRO A 83 23.28 2.13 1.63
N LEU A 84 23.92 1.43 0.69
CA LEU A 84 23.37 1.22 -0.64
C LEU A 84 22.08 0.39 -0.51
N ARG A 85 21.09 0.71 -1.34
CA ARG A 85 19.78 0.06 -1.39
C ARG A 85 19.95 -1.46 -1.57
N GLY A 86 19.92 -2.21 -0.48
CA GLY A 86 20.20 -3.65 -0.45
C GLY A 86 20.86 -4.12 0.84
N GLU A 87 21.53 -3.23 1.59
CA GLU A 87 22.07 -3.56 2.91
C GLU A 87 20.90 -3.75 3.90
N VAL A 88 20.74 -4.97 4.41
CA VAL A 88 19.69 -5.32 5.38
C VAL A 88 20.07 -4.71 6.72
N ALA A 89 19.74 -3.43 6.90
CA ALA A 89 19.84 -2.77 8.19
C ALA A 89 19.11 -3.63 9.23
N GLU A 90 19.82 -3.98 10.30
CA GLU A 90 19.32 -4.92 11.31
C GLU A 90 17.90 -4.57 11.76
N PRO A 91 17.02 -5.56 11.98
CA PRO A 91 15.66 -5.33 12.45
C PRO A 91 15.68 -4.39 13.66
N ILE A 92 15.08 -3.21 13.50
CA ILE A 92 15.09 -2.17 14.52
C ILE A 92 14.37 -2.71 15.75
N LYS A 93 15.15 -3.07 16.78
CA LYS A 93 14.60 -3.59 18.04
C LYS A 93 13.71 -2.51 18.65
N PRO A 94 12.41 -2.77 18.89
CA PRO A 94 11.50 -1.75 19.44
C PRO A 94 11.98 -1.27 20.81
N GLU A 95 12.56 -2.17 21.60
CA GLU A 95 13.16 -1.92 22.92
C GLU A 95 14.16 -0.77 22.93
N ALA A 96 15.05 -0.67 21.93
CA ALA A 96 16.05 0.39 21.87
C ALA A 96 15.42 1.78 21.70
N ILE A 97 14.34 1.88 20.92
CA ILE A 97 13.61 3.14 20.72
C ILE A 97 12.75 3.46 21.94
N VAL A 98 12.15 2.46 22.59
CA VAL A 98 11.39 2.64 23.83
C VAL A 98 12.30 3.11 24.97
N ALA A 99 13.51 2.55 25.11
CA ALA A 99 14.52 3.01 26.07
C ALA A 99 14.91 4.47 25.83
N LEU A 100 15.27 4.83 24.59
CA LEU A 100 15.58 6.22 24.21
C LEU A 100 14.42 7.19 24.47
N LEU A 101 13.17 6.76 24.25
CA LEU A 101 11.98 7.57 24.57
C LEU A 101 11.69 7.65 26.08
N THR A 102 12.15 6.67 26.86
CA THR A 102 12.06 6.69 28.33
C THR A 102 13.07 7.69 28.91
N GLU A 103 14.29 7.70 28.38
CA GLU A 103 15.37 8.59 28.83
C GLU A 103 15.18 10.04 28.35
N SER A 104 14.78 10.24 27.09
CA SER A 104 14.73 11.57 26.45
C SER A 104 13.33 12.16 26.28
N GLY A 105 12.29 11.42 26.66
CA GLY A 105 10.89 11.84 26.57
C GLY A 105 10.39 12.00 25.14
N ASN A 106 9.44 12.92 24.95
CA ASN A 106 8.69 13.08 23.69
C ASN A 106 9.54 13.67 22.55
N MET A 107 10.18 12.80 21.77
CA MET A 107 11.24 13.15 20.81
C MET A 107 10.74 13.21 19.35
N GLY A 108 11.32 14.11 18.55
CA GLY A 108 11.02 14.22 17.11
C GLY A 108 11.74 13.16 16.27
N THR A 109 11.15 12.77 15.13
CA THR A 109 11.71 11.74 14.22
C THR A 109 13.18 11.96 13.85
N VAL A 110 13.60 13.22 13.65
CA VAL A 110 14.99 13.56 13.25
C VAL A 110 15.97 13.33 14.40
N ALA A 111 15.60 13.70 15.63
CA ALA A 111 16.46 13.49 16.80
C ALA A 111 16.54 12.01 17.19
N LEU A 112 15.45 11.26 17.08
CA LEU A 112 15.47 9.79 17.20
C LEU A 112 16.35 9.13 16.13
N ALA A 113 16.31 9.64 14.89
CA ALA A 113 17.14 9.12 13.80
C ALA A 113 18.64 9.35 14.04
N LEU A 114 19.01 10.49 14.62
CA LEU A 114 20.39 10.77 15.04
C LEU A 114 20.82 9.85 16.20
N ALA A 115 19.99 9.67 17.23
CA ALA A 115 20.29 8.80 18.36
C ALA A 115 20.37 7.29 18.01
N VAL A 116 19.67 6.87 16.94
CA VAL A 116 19.66 5.48 16.43
C VAL A 116 20.60 5.30 15.23
N GLU A 117 21.37 6.33 14.86
CA GLU A 117 22.31 6.38 13.73
C GLU A 117 21.72 5.90 12.38
N ARG A 118 20.46 6.22 12.09
CA ARG A 118 19.74 5.75 10.88
C ARG A 118 19.09 6.88 10.08
N ASP A 119 18.75 6.62 8.82
CA ASP A 119 18.08 7.59 7.96
C ASP A 119 16.68 7.95 8.52
N PRO A 120 16.39 9.24 8.83
CA PRO A 120 15.09 9.65 9.33
C PRO A 120 13.92 9.32 8.39
N ARG A 121 14.16 9.18 7.07
CA ARG A 121 13.13 8.77 6.11
C ARG A 121 12.76 7.30 6.24
N GLY A 122 13.75 6.43 6.46
CA GLY A 122 13.55 5.00 6.69
C GLY A 122 13.01 4.69 8.10
N LEU A 123 13.38 5.51 9.09
CA LEU A 123 12.89 5.35 10.46
C LEU A 123 11.41 5.73 10.62
N ALA A 124 10.92 6.73 9.87
CA ALA A 124 9.55 7.23 9.99
C ALA A 124 8.47 6.15 9.73
N SER A 125 8.68 5.25 8.76
CA SER A 125 7.75 4.14 8.47
C SER A 125 7.77 3.07 9.58
N ASN A 126 8.95 2.78 10.13
CA ASN A 126 9.13 1.85 11.24
C ASN A 126 8.49 2.38 12.53
N LEU A 127 8.64 3.67 12.85
CA LEU A 127 7.94 4.30 13.98
C LEU A 127 6.41 4.26 13.81
N CYS A 128 5.90 4.50 12.60
CA CYS A 128 4.47 4.32 12.31
C CYS A 128 4.01 2.86 12.54
N LEU A 129 4.83 1.87 12.21
CA LEU A 129 4.52 0.46 12.44
C LEU A 129 4.57 0.09 13.93
N MET A 130 5.58 0.59 14.67
CA MET A 130 5.69 0.41 16.12
C MET A 130 4.50 1.04 16.87
N ALA A 131 4.02 2.20 16.40
CA ALA A 131 2.84 2.82 16.96
C ALA A 131 1.54 2.04 16.66
N LYS A 132 1.40 1.47 15.46
CA LYS A 132 0.30 0.53 15.16
C LYS A 132 0.35 -0.75 16.01
N ARG A 133 1.53 -1.14 16.50
CA ARG A 133 1.74 -2.27 17.41
C ARG A 133 1.62 -1.89 18.89
N GLY A 134 1.38 -0.62 19.21
CA GLY A 134 1.19 -0.15 20.60
C GLY A 134 2.46 0.12 21.40
N TYR A 135 3.67 -0.01 20.84
CA TYR A 135 4.92 0.23 21.57
C TYR A 135 5.22 1.73 21.82
N ILE A 136 4.70 2.61 20.99
CA ILE A 136 5.04 4.04 20.91
C ILE A 136 3.76 4.81 20.53
N GLN A 137 3.53 6.01 21.06
CA GLN A 137 2.43 6.87 20.62
C GLN A 137 2.91 7.98 19.68
N LYS A 138 2.15 8.22 18.63
CA LYS A 138 2.37 9.34 17.71
C LYS A 138 1.68 10.59 18.24
N ILE A 139 2.46 11.59 18.63
CA ILE A 139 1.98 12.86 19.16
C ILE A 139 2.00 13.90 18.02
N GLY A 140 0.81 14.27 17.56
CA GLY A 140 0.60 15.24 16.49
C GLY A 140 0.65 14.68 15.06
N GLN A 141 0.34 15.55 14.09
CA GLN A 141 0.29 15.24 12.65
C GLN A 141 0.99 16.34 11.84
N GLY A 142 1.53 15.99 10.66
CA GLY A 142 2.16 16.96 9.75
C GLY A 142 3.60 17.31 10.11
N LYS A 143 3.96 18.60 10.06
CA LYS A 143 5.30 19.10 10.41
C LYS A 143 5.41 19.19 11.93
N GLY A 144 6.36 18.47 12.53
CA GLY A 144 6.58 18.48 13.99
C GLY A 144 5.99 17.29 14.75
N VAL A 145 5.74 16.15 14.09
CA VAL A 145 5.40 14.89 14.78
C VAL A 145 6.46 14.56 15.84
N LYS A 146 6.00 14.37 17.06
CA LYS A 146 6.78 13.80 18.16
C LYS A 146 6.32 12.36 18.40
N TRP A 147 7.20 11.57 18.98
CA TRP A 147 6.93 10.20 19.42
C TRP A 147 7.14 10.16 20.93
N GLY A 148 6.25 9.50 21.64
CA GLY A 148 6.34 9.30 23.08
C GLY A 148 6.12 7.84 23.44
N LEU A 149 6.36 7.49 24.70
CA LEU A 149 5.75 6.28 25.25
C LEU A 149 4.23 6.36 25.07
N PRO A 150 3.53 5.23 24.88
CA PRO A 150 2.09 5.23 24.96
C PRO A 150 1.67 5.67 26.36
N ASP A 151 0.79 6.67 26.44
CA ASP A 151 0.12 7.00 27.69
C ASP A 151 -0.67 5.75 28.14
N TYR A 152 -0.13 5.01 29.10
CA TYR A 152 -0.78 3.81 29.68
C TYR A 152 -2.07 4.14 30.46
N ARG A 153 -2.52 5.40 30.38
CA ARG A 153 -3.84 5.89 30.78
C ARG A 153 -4.91 5.76 29.68
N ALA A 154 -4.55 5.29 28.49
CA ALA A 154 -5.45 5.07 27.34
C ALA A 154 -5.39 3.63 26.77
N VAL A 155 -4.88 2.68 27.55
CA VAL A 155 -5.15 1.25 27.40
C VAL A 155 -5.76 0.81 28.74
N PRO A 156 -6.82 -0.02 28.78
CA PRO A 156 -7.25 -0.62 30.04
C PRO A 156 -6.08 -1.40 30.63
N VAL A 157 -5.63 -0.92 31.78
CA VAL A 157 -4.62 -1.50 32.66
C VAL A 157 -4.94 -2.99 32.85
N VAL A 158 -3.89 -3.83 32.76
CA VAL A 158 -3.68 -5.17 33.35
C VAL A 158 -4.91 -6.09 33.56
N PRO A 159 -4.85 -7.40 33.29
CA PRO A 159 -5.78 -8.35 33.91
C PRO A 159 -5.49 -8.43 35.42
N GLU A 160 -5.88 -7.37 36.13
CA GLU A 160 -6.02 -7.35 37.57
C GLU A 160 -7.07 -8.41 37.86
N PHE A 161 -6.64 -9.49 38.51
CA PHE A 161 -7.52 -10.57 38.93
C PHE A 161 -8.34 -10.04 40.09
N ALA A 162 -9.34 -9.21 39.75
CA ALA A 162 -10.32 -8.73 40.69
C ALA A 162 -11.01 -9.96 41.28
N GLU A 163 -10.68 -10.26 42.52
CA GLU A 163 -11.45 -11.20 43.34
C GLU A 163 -12.89 -10.67 43.32
N LEU A 164 -13.73 -11.39 42.56
CA LEU A 164 -15.14 -11.10 42.50
C LEU A 164 -15.67 -11.24 43.93
N PRO A 165 -16.39 -10.26 44.49
CA PRO A 165 -17.15 -10.53 45.70
C PRO A 165 -18.11 -11.68 45.37
N ASP A 166 -18.23 -12.65 46.28
CA ASP A 166 -19.17 -13.76 46.13
C ASP A 166 -20.59 -13.21 45.95
N ILE A 167 -21.04 -13.16 44.69
CA ILE A 167 -22.43 -12.86 44.38
C ILE A 167 -23.20 -14.12 44.72
N GLU A 168 -23.73 -14.19 45.94
CA GLU A 168 -24.76 -15.14 46.32
C GLU A 168 -25.98 -14.92 45.40
N ILE A 169 -26.05 -15.67 44.30
CA ILE A 169 -27.20 -15.69 43.40
C ILE A 169 -28.34 -16.42 44.13
N THR A 170 -28.99 -15.71 45.06
CA THR A 170 -30.30 -16.09 45.56
C THR A 170 -31.31 -15.90 44.42
N PRO A 171 -31.95 -16.97 43.90
CA PRO A 171 -32.84 -16.84 42.75
C PRO A 171 -34.19 -16.27 43.21
N LYS A 172 -34.26 -14.95 43.36
CA LYS A 172 -35.53 -14.23 43.59
C LYS A 172 -36.15 -13.71 42.30
N VAL A 173 -36.28 -14.60 41.32
CA VAL A 173 -37.27 -14.43 40.24
C VAL A 173 -38.48 -15.26 40.64
N ALA A 174 -39.51 -14.59 41.15
CA ALA A 174 -40.82 -15.22 41.30
C ALA A 174 -41.30 -15.60 39.89
N ALA A 175 -41.44 -16.90 39.63
CA ALA A 175 -42.03 -17.37 38.40
C ALA A 175 -43.47 -16.86 38.31
N PRO A 176 -43.89 -16.19 37.22
CA PRO A 176 -45.30 -16.21 36.88
C PRO A 176 -45.66 -17.67 36.59
N ALA A 177 -46.69 -18.17 37.27
CA ALA A 177 -47.26 -19.47 36.96
C ALA A 177 -47.99 -19.38 35.62
N VAL A 178 -47.25 -19.49 34.52
CA VAL A 178 -47.80 -19.65 33.18
C VAL A 178 -48.38 -21.06 33.11
N ALA A 179 -49.64 -21.18 32.71
CA ALA A 179 -50.32 -22.47 32.64
C ALA A 179 -49.61 -23.41 31.66
N ASP A 180 -49.61 -24.72 31.95
CA ASP A 180 -48.85 -25.71 31.17
C ASP A 180 -49.26 -25.78 29.68
N THR A 181 -50.43 -25.25 29.31
CA THR A 181 -50.89 -25.07 27.92
C THR A 181 -49.98 -24.18 27.09
N ASP A 182 -49.39 -23.15 27.68
CA ASP A 182 -48.65 -22.13 26.93
C ASP A 182 -47.24 -22.63 26.58
N ARG A 183 -46.64 -23.46 27.46
CA ARG A 183 -45.36 -24.12 27.19
C ARG A 183 -45.42 -25.00 25.95
N VAL A 184 -46.44 -25.86 25.87
CA VAL A 184 -46.67 -26.74 24.71
C VAL A 184 -46.76 -25.95 23.40
N GLN A 185 -47.42 -24.78 23.42
CA GLN A 185 -47.48 -23.88 22.25
C GLN A 185 -46.13 -23.25 21.90
N VAL A 186 -45.29 -22.92 22.89
CA VAL A 186 -43.93 -22.41 22.64
C VAL A 186 -43.03 -23.52 22.07
N GLU A 187 -43.13 -24.74 22.60
CA GLU A 187 -42.40 -25.90 22.07
C GLU A 187 -42.80 -26.22 20.63
N GLU A 188 -44.10 -26.27 20.32
CA GLU A 188 -44.61 -26.49 18.96
C GLU A 188 -44.27 -25.32 18.00
N PHE A 189 -44.26 -24.08 18.49
CA PHE A 189 -43.82 -22.90 17.74
C PHE A 189 -42.32 -22.94 17.41
N LEU A 190 -41.46 -23.29 18.38
CA LEU A 190 -40.02 -23.49 18.15
C LEU A 190 -39.77 -24.62 17.15
N ASP A 191 -40.58 -25.68 17.23
CA ASP A 191 -40.55 -26.81 16.30
C ASP A 191 -41.05 -26.47 14.89
N SER A 192 -41.89 -25.44 14.74
CA SER A 192 -42.39 -24.95 13.44
C SER A 192 -41.33 -24.18 12.64
N ILE A 193 -40.26 -23.70 13.28
CA ILE A 193 -39.23 -22.87 12.64
C ILE A 193 -38.01 -23.75 12.26
N PRO A 194 -37.87 -24.19 10.98
CA PRO A 194 -36.80 -25.11 10.57
C PRO A 194 -35.39 -24.53 10.72
N VAL A 195 -35.25 -23.20 10.83
CA VAL A 195 -33.98 -22.52 11.11
C VAL A 195 -33.51 -22.76 12.55
N LEU A 196 -34.43 -22.87 13.52
CA LEU A 196 -34.12 -23.16 14.93
C LEU A 196 -33.86 -24.65 15.16
N LYS A 197 -34.54 -25.53 14.41
CA LYS A 197 -34.27 -26.98 14.37
C LYS A 197 -32.89 -27.34 13.80
N LYS A 198 -32.20 -26.42 13.13
CA LYS A 198 -30.80 -26.62 12.76
C LYS A 198 -29.95 -26.51 14.02
N ALA A 199 -29.82 -27.64 14.73
CA ALA A 199 -28.89 -27.80 15.83
C ALA A 199 -27.58 -27.10 15.48
N SER A 200 -27.21 -26.11 16.29
CA SER A 200 -25.99 -25.33 16.12
C SER A 200 -24.86 -26.32 15.95
N GLN A 201 -24.35 -26.48 14.72
CA GLN A 201 -23.22 -27.35 14.50
C GLN A 201 -22.13 -26.83 15.44
N PRO A 202 -21.54 -27.67 16.30
CA PRO A 202 -20.46 -27.22 17.16
C PRO A 202 -19.47 -26.51 16.25
N VAL A 203 -19.01 -25.32 16.65
CA VAL A 203 -18.21 -24.43 15.79
C VAL A 203 -16.86 -25.10 15.54
N LEU A 204 -16.89 -26.05 14.61
CA LEU A 204 -15.80 -26.92 14.25
C LEU A 204 -14.90 -26.05 13.42
N VAL A 205 -13.85 -25.54 14.06
CA VAL A 205 -12.82 -24.73 13.42
C VAL A 205 -12.40 -25.47 12.15
N PRO A 206 -12.68 -24.94 10.93
CA PRO A 206 -12.46 -25.69 9.71
C PRO A 206 -10.98 -26.08 9.62
N THR A 207 -10.71 -27.32 9.21
CA THR A 207 -9.33 -27.79 9.16
C THR A 207 -8.52 -26.95 8.17
N LEU A 208 -7.21 -26.80 8.43
CA LEU A 208 -6.32 -26.06 7.54
C LEU A 208 -6.36 -26.58 6.08
N ARG A 209 -6.65 -27.87 5.90
CA ARG A 209 -6.82 -28.51 4.60
C ARG A 209 -8.12 -28.09 3.90
N GLU A 210 -9.23 -28.00 4.62
CA GLU A 210 -10.50 -27.48 4.09
C GLU A 210 -10.36 -26.01 3.68
N ILE A 211 -9.77 -25.17 4.54
CA ILE A 211 -9.48 -23.77 4.25
C ILE A 211 -8.59 -23.66 2.99
N SER A 212 -7.53 -24.47 2.91
CA SER A 212 -6.63 -24.49 1.75
C SER A 212 -7.32 -24.93 0.46
N ASN A 213 -8.23 -25.91 0.53
CA ASN A 213 -9.02 -26.36 -0.62
C ASN A 213 -10.02 -25.29 -1.05
N GLU A 214 -10.67 -24.60 -0.11
CA GLU A 214 -11.63 -23.54 -0.41
C GLU A 214 -10.95 -22.29 -1.01
N ILE A 215 -9.74 -21.96 -0.55
CA ILE A 215 -8.87 -20.94 -1.19
C ILE A 215 -8.52 -21.34 -2.63
N ARG A 216 -8.30 -22.63 -2.91
CA ARG A 216 -8.04 -23.10 -4.29
C ARG A 216 -9.27 -23.01 -5.17
N LYS A 217 -10.45 -23.46 -4.69
CA LYS A 217 -11.73 -23.36 -5.42
C LYS A 217 -12.10 -21.91 -5.73
N THR A 218 -11.99 -21.01 -4.74
CA THR A 218 -12.31 -19.58 -4.92
C THR A 218 -11.36 -18.90 -5.90
N LYS A 219 -10.07 -19.27 -5.90
CA LYS A 219 -9.12 -18.84 -6.95
C LYS A 219 -9.49 -19.37 -8.34
N SER A 220 -9.79 -20.66 -8.51
CA SER A 220 -10.20 -21.18 -9.82
C SER A 220 -11.52 -20.58 -10.32
N ASN A 221 -12.42 -20.21 -9.40
CA ASN A 221 -13.66 -19.49 -9.72
C ASN A 221 -13.40 -18.03 -10.10
N LEU A 222 -12.41 -17.37 -9.48
CA LEU A 222 -11.95 -16.05 -9.92
C LEU A 222 -11.36 -16.14 -11.32
N ASP A 223 -10.45 -17.09 -11.58
CA ASP A 223 -9.82 -17.29 -12.89
C ASP A 223 -10.85 -17.57 -14.00
N SER A 224 -11.93 -18.30 -13.69
CA SER A 224 -13.01 -18.56 -14.65
C SER A 224 -13.90 -17.34 -14.88
N LEU A 225 -14.18 -16.55 -13.85
CA LEU A 225 -14.90 -15.26 -13.98
C LEU A 225 -14.08 -14.21 -14.74
N GLU A 226 -12.75 -14.17 -14.59
CA GLU A 226 -11.90 -13.29 -15.39
C GLU A 226 -11.89 -13.68 -16.86
N LYS A 227 -11.79 -14.98 -17.18
CA LYS A 227 -11.94 -15.49 -18.55
C LYS A 227 -13.31 -15.14 -19.13
N LEU A 228 -14.39 -15.31 -18.36
CA LEU A 228 -15.74 -14.93 -18.80
C LEU A 228 -15.85 -13.43 -19.05
N ARG A 229 -15.34 -12.59 -18.15
CA ARG A 229 -15.29 -11.13 -18.29
C ARG A 229 -14.56 -10.72 -19.58
N ASP A 230 -13.44 -11.37 -19.89
CA ASP A 230 -12.63 -11.03 -21.05
C ASP A 230 -13.25 -11.56 -22.37
N ALA A 231 -13.86 -12.75 -22.35
CA ALA A 231 -14.72 -13.24 -23.45
C ALA A 231 -15.93 -12.31 -23.70
N VAL A 232 -16.61 -11.84 -22.65
CA VAL A 232 -17.72 -10.88 -22.76
C VAL A 232 -17.23 -9.52 -23.29
N ARG A 233 -16.01 -9.10 -22.96
CA ARG A 233 -15.39 -7.90 -23.58
C ARG A 233 -15.12 -8.11 -25.06
N GLU A 234 -14.65 -9.27 -25.49
CA GLU A 234 -14.43 -9.61 -26.90
C GLU A 234 -15.75 -9.69 -27.68
N VAL A 235 -16.76 -10.35 -27.14
CA VAL A 235 -18.13 -10.34 -27.70
C VAL A 235 -18.65 -8.91 -27.81
N ASN A 236 -18.42 -8.04 -26.83
CA ASN A 236 -18.85 -6.63 -26.89
C ASN A 236 -18.05 -5.79 -27.90
N ARG A 237 -16.73 -6.00 -28.06
CA ARG A 237 -15.93 -5.40 -29.15
C ARG A 237 -16.49 -5.83 -30.51
N ASN A 238 -16.77 -7.12 -30.66
CA ASN A 238 -17.28 -7.72 -31.88
C ASN A 238 -18.79 -7.51 -32.07
N ARG A 239 -19.52 -6.91 -31.11
CA ARG A 239 -20.99 -6.82 -31.11
C ARG A 239 -21.59 -6.13 -32.34
N ARG A 240 -20.85 -5.22 -32.99
CA ARG A 240 -21.27 -4.62 -34.26
C ARG A 240 -21.21 -5.63 -35.40
N VAL A 241 -20.10 -6.35 -35.51
CA VAL A 241 -19.89 -7.42 -36.49
C VAL A 241 -20.87 -8.57 -36.24
N LEU A 242 -21.06 -8.98 -34.99
CA LEU A 242 -22.05 -10.00 -34.61
C LEU A 242 -23.49 -9.56 -34.91
N ARG A 243 -23.84 -8.27 -34.77
CA ARG A 243 -25.17 -7.78 -35.22
C ARG A 243 -25.36 -7.90 -36.73
N LEU A 244 -24.34 -7.62 -37.53
CA LEU A 244 -24.39 -7.81 -38.98
C LEU A 244 -24.52 -9.29 -39.37
N PHE A 245 -23.92 -10.21 -38.61
CA PHE A 245 -24.03 -11.66 -38.85
C PHE A 245 -25.31 -12.32 -38.30
N VAL A 246 -25.84 -11.82 -37.18
CA VAL A 246 -27.11 -12.31 -36.60
C VAL A 246 -28.32 -11.86 -37.44
N GLY A 247 -28.14 -10.81 -38.24
CA GLY A 247 -29.20 -10.21 -39.05
C GLY A 247 -30.11 -9.32 -38.22
N GLU A 248 -30.79 -8.42 -38.92
CA GLU A 248 -31.93 -7.67 -38.38
C GLU A 248 -33.11 -8.64 -38.26
N ALA A 249 -33.22 -9.29 -37.10
CA ALA A 249 -34.47 -9.87 -36.64
C ALA A 249 -35.32 -8.76 -36.01
N GLU A 250 -35.95 -7.96 -36.87
CA GLU A 250 -37.22 -7.30 -36.56
C GLU A 250 -38.37 -8.33 -36.60
#